data_AF-A0A6B3G9Y7-F1
#
_entry.id   AF-A0A6B3G9Y7-F1
#
_cell.length_a   1.000
_cell.length_b   1.000
_cell.length_c   1.000
_cell.angle_alpha   90.00
_cell.angle_beta   90.00
_cell.angle_gamma   90.00
#
_symmetry.space_group_name_H-M   'P 1'
#
loop_
_entity.id
_entity.type
_entity.pdbx_description
1 polymer ?
#
loop_
_entity_poly.entity_id
_entity_poly.type
_entity_poly.pdbx_seq_one_letter_code
_entity_poly.pdbx_strand_id
1 'polypeptide(L)'
;VEVADRAEEQPLPTRAEATVTWLHRHDRAHGDLLREHATTLQLPDGKGRVWGGAERGVMRDLRRHFVHVRGLDRSDTHLTAYWTQGETQDSEV
;
A
#
# COMPACT_ATOMS: atom_id res chain seq x y z
N VAL A 1 -0.88 6.22 3.76
CA VAL A 1 -2.18 6.08 3.08
C VAL A 1 -2.21 7.08 1.95
N GLU A 2 -2.42 6.64 0.71
CA GLU A 2 -2.54 7.56 -0.43
C GLU A 2 -4.00 8.02 -0.59
N VAL A 3 -4.20 9.33 -0.72
CA VAL A 3 -5.50 9.98 -0.90
C VAL A 3 -5.40 11.06 -1.98
N ALA A 4 -6.54 11.59 -2.44
CA ALA A 4 -6.54 12.57 -3.54
C ALA A 4 -5.83 13.85 -3.11
N ASP A 5 -6.23 14.37 -1.96
CA ASP A 5 -5.71 15.58 -1.36
C ASP A 5 -6.03 15.57 0.15
N ARG A 6 -5.77 16.72 0.80
CA ARG A 6 -6.02 16.90 2.23
C ARG A 6 -7.49 16.72 2.64
N ALA A 7 -8.45 17.01 1.76
CA ALA A 7 -9.87 16.90 2.09
C ALA A 7 -10.31 15.44 2.25
N GLU A 8 -9.57 14.50 1.66
CA GLU A 8 -9.81 13.06 1.74
C GLU A 8 -9.11 12.41 2.96
N GLU A 9 -8.34 13.16 3.75
CA GLU A 9 -7.80 12.65 5.01
C GLU A 9 -8.92 12.38 6.02
N GLN A 10 -8.90 11.18 6.61
CA GLN A 10 -9.85 10.80 7.65
C GLN A 10 -9.12 10.57 8.97
N PRO A 11 -9.63 11.04 10.11
CA PRO A 11 -9.06 10.68 11.40
C PRO A 11 -8.98 9.17 11.56
N LEU A 12 -7.78 8.67 11.89
CA LEU A 12 -7.54 7.25 12.18
C LEU A 12 -7.23 7.10 13.68
N PRO A 13 -8.25 7.16 14.57
CA PRO A 13 -8.02 7.06 15.99
C PRO A 13 -7.47 5.69 16.34
N THR A 14 -6.38 5.67 17.09
CA THR A 14 -5.73 4.43 17.53
C THR A 14 -5.18 4.58 18.93
N ARG A 15 -5.18 3.47 19.67
CA ARG A 15 -4.51 3.35 20.97
C ARG A 15 -3.06 2.84 20.83
N ALA A 16 -2.64 2.49 19.62
CA ALA A 16 -1.30 2.03 19.34
C ALA A 16 -0.35 3.21 19.12
N GLU A 17 0.94 2.99 19.33
CA GLU A 17 2.01 3.88 18.86
C GLU A 17 2.14 3.75 17.34
N ALA A 18 1.29 4.46 16.61
CA ALA A 18 1.23 4.40 15.15
C ALA A 18 1.66 5.73 14.52
N THR A 19 2.51 5.64 13.49
CA THR A 19 2.80 6.77 12.61
C THR A 19 1.98 6.63 11.33
N VAL A 20 1.16 7.63 11.04
CA VAL A 20 0.37 7.69 9.80
C VAL A 20 0.96 8.75 8.89
N THR A 21 1.46 8.32 7.73
CA THR A 21 1.87 9.23 6.65
C THR A 21 0.77 9.30 5.61
N TRP A 22 0.20 10.49 5.43
CA TRP A 22 -0.73 10.78 4.31
C TRP A 22 0.07 11.16 3.07
N LEU A 23 -0.26 10.53 1.94
CA LEU A 23 0.35 10.80 0.64
C LEU A 23 -0.74 11.43 -0.24
N HIS A 24 -0.60 12.71 -0.56
CA HIS A 24 -1.57 13.41 -1.42
C HIS A 24 -1.13 13.30 -2.87
N ARG A 25 -1.89 12.56 -3.68
CA ARG A 25 -1.53 12.34 -5.08
C ARG A 25 -1.84 13.52 -5.98
N HIS A 26 -2.82 14.36 -5.63
CA HIS A 26 -3.36 15.40 -6.48
C HIS A 26 -3.67 14.83 -7.88
N ASP A 27 -3.02 15.34 -8.92
CA ASP A 27 -3.21 14.90 -10.30
C ASP A 27 -2.35 13.69 -10.71
N ARG A 28 -1.53 13.15 -9.80
CA ARG A 28 -0.74 11.94 -10.09
C ARG A 28 -1.65 10.72 -10.26
N ALA A 29 -1.18 9.77 -11.06
CA ALA A 29 -1.80 8.46 -11.19
C ALA A 29 -1.90 7.77 -9.82
N HIS A 30 -2.97 7.00 -9.62
CA HIS A 30 -3.19 6.26 -8.38
C HIS A 30 -2.06 5.26 -8.13
N GLY A 31 -1.66 5.11 -6.88
CA GLY A 31 -0.72 4.11 -6.42
C GLY A 31 0.75 4.38 -6.75
N ASP A 32 1.05 5.39 -7.57
CA ASP A 32 2.42 5.76 -7.90
C ASP A 32 3.18 6.29 -6.68
N LEU A 33 2.58 7.24 -5.94
CA LEU A 33 3.17 7.76 -4.70
C LEU A 33 3.24 6.68 -3.63
N LEU A 34 2.19 5.86 -3.51
CA LEU A 34 2.17 4.74 -2.58
C LEU A 34 3.32 3.79 -2.85
N ARG A 35 3.54 3.41 -4.12
CA ARG A 35 4.62 2.53 -4.55
C ARG A 35 5.99 3.15 -4.25
N GLU A 36 6.22 4.38 -4.69
CA GLU A 36 7.49 5.10 -4.45
C GLU A 36 7.81 5.20 -2.95
N HIS A 37 6.86 5.68 -2.15
CA HIS A 37 7.06 5.83 -0.72
C HIS A 37 7.29 4.49 -0.03
N ALA A 38 6.44 3.49 -0.27
CA ALA A 38 6.55 2.18 0.38
C ALA A 38 7.87 1.47 0.08
N THR A 39 8.39 1.59 -1.15
CA THR A 39 9.67 0.96 -1.53
C THR A 39 10.91 1.66 -0.97
N THR A 40 10.77 2.88 -0.44
CA THR A 40 11.87 3.65 0.17
C THR A 40 11.82 3.64 1.70
N LEU A 41 10.79 3.02 2.29
CA LEU A 41 10.65 2.91 3.74
C LEU A 41 11.83 2.17 4.36
N GLN A 42 12.41 2.83 5.36
CA GLN A 42 13.28 2.20 6.34
C GLN A 42 12.38 1.38 7.27
N LEU A 43 12.58 0.07 7.27
CA LEU A 43 11.82 -0.84 8.12
C LEU A 43 12.54 -0.95 9.47
N PRO A 44 11.83 -0.96 10.60
CA PRO A 44 12.44 -1.26 11.89
C PRO A 44 13.12 -2.63 11.88
N ASP A 45 14.14 -2.78 12.72
CA ASP A 45 14.78 -4.07 12.94
C ASP A 45 13.83 -5.07 13.63
N GLY A 46 14.05 -6.36 13.38
CA GLY A 46 13.30 -7.44 14.02
C GLY A 46 12.17 -8.00 13.17
N LYS A 47 11.24 -8.73 13.81
CA LYS A 47 10.10 -9.37 13.15
C LYS A 47 8.96 -8.37 13.02
N GLY A 48 8.35 -8.32 11.84
CA GLY A 48 7.21 -7.46 11.54
C GLY A 48 6.34 -8.08 10.47
N ARG A 49 5.20 -7.43 10.21
CA ARG A 49 4.26 -7.84 9.16
C ARG A 49 4.02 -6.67 8.22
N VAL A 50 3.93 -6.98 6.93
CA VAL A 50 3.49 -6.03 5.91
C VAL A 50 2.06 -6.37 5.55
N TRP A 51 1.18 -5.37 5.66
CA TRP A 51 -0.20 -5.47 5.20
C TRP A 51 -0.51 -4.29 4.27
N GLY A 52 -1.30 -4.53 3.23
CA GLY A 52 -1.78 -3.46 2.37
C GLY A 52 -2.84 -3.94 1.38
N GLY A 53 -3.67 -3.00 0.95
CA GLY A 53 -4.58 -3.18 -0.16
C GLY A 53 -4.59 -1.97 -1.07
N ALA A 54 -4.54 -2.20 -2.39
CA ALA A 54 -4.63 -1.17 -3.41
C ALA A 54 -4.99 -1.80 -4.77
N GLU A 55 -4.71 -1.09 -5.86
CA GLU A 55 -4.82 -1.59 -7.22
C GLU A 55 -3.89 -2.80 -7.46
N ARG A 56 -4.32 -3.73 -8.32
CA ARG A 56 -3.66 -5.00 -8.63
C ARG A 56 -2.19 -4.85 -9.03
N GLY A 57 -1.88 -3.98 -9.98
CA GLY A 57 -0.53 -3.68 -10.44
C GLY A 57 0.37 -3.15 -9.31
N VAL A 58 -0.14 -2.22 -8.50
CA VAL A 58 0.57 -1.69 -7.32
C VAL A 58 0.90 -2.79 -6.33
N MET A 59 -0.08 -3.63 -5.98
CA MET A 59 0.10 -4.73 -5.03
C MET A 59 1.09 -5.78 -5.53
N ARG A 60 1.06 -6.10 -6.83
CA ARG A 60 2.05 -6.98 -7.48
C ARG A 60 3.47 -6.42 -7.33
N ASP A 61 3.65 -5.13 -7.58
CA ASP A 61 4.96 -4.49 -7.53
C ASP A 61 5.50 -4.38 -6.11
N LEU A 62 4.64 -4.06 -5.14
CA LEU A 62 5.01 -4.05 -3.72
C LEU A 62 5.33 -5.46 -3.19
N ARG A 63 4.58 -6.48 -3.62
CA ARG A 63 4.89 -7.87 -3.27
C ARG A 63 6.25 -8.28 -3.80
N ARG A 64 6.58 -7.89 -5.04
CA ARG A 64 7.92 -8.13 -5.61
C ARG A 64 9.00 -7.45 -4.78
N HIS A 65 8.80 -6.18 -4.40
CA HIS A 65 9.77 -5.46 -3.59
C HIS A 65 9.97 -6.10 -2.21
N PHE A 66 8.91 -6.24 -1.41
CA PHE A 66 9.04 -6.69 -0.02
C PHE A 66 9.50 -8.15 0.10
N VAL A 67 9.04 -9.03 -0.77
CA VAL A 67 9.42 -10.45 -0.71
C VAL A 67 10.74 -10.72 -1.42
N HIS A 68 10.91 -10.24 -2.66
CA HIS A 68 12.07 -10.63 -3.47
C HIS A 68 13.27 -9.70 -3.34
N VAL A 69 13.06 -8.40 -3.10
CA VAL A 69 14.17 -7.44 -2.93
C VAL A 69 14.56 -7.33 -1.45
N ARG A 70 13.59 -7.23 -0.55
CA ARG A 70 13.83 -7.08 0.90
C ARG A 70 13.91 -8.39 1.67
N GLY A 71 13.52 -9.51 1.06
CA GLY A 71 13.65 -10.84 1.65
C GLY A 71 12.66 -11.12 2.80
N LEU A 72 11.55 -10.38 2.89
CA LEU A 72 10.53 -10.65 3.91
C LEU A 72 9.82 -11.97 3.62
N ASP A 73 9.45 -12.69 4.69
CA ASP A 73 8.70 -13.92 4.58
C ASP A 73 7.33 -13.66 3.94
N ARG A 74 6.93 -14.56 3.03
CA ARG A 74 5.61 -14.51 2.39
C ARG A 74 4.47 -14.63 3.41
N SER A 75 4.66 -15.40 4.48
CA SER A 75 3.69 -15.57 5.56
C SER A 75 3.50 -14.30 6.40
N ASP A 76 4.50 -13.41 6.41
CA ASP A 76 4.44 -12.10 7.05
C ASP A 76 4.09 -10.96 6.08
N THR A 77 3.81 -11.26 4.80
CA THR A 77 3.49 -10.26 3.76
C THR A 77 2.11 -10.49 3.15
N HIS A 78 1.13 -9.69 3.58
CA HIS A 78 -0.26 -9.75 3.12
C HIS A 78 -0.63 -8.52 2.27
N LEU A 79 -0.50 -8.64 0.96
CA LEU A 79 -0.83 -7.59 -0.01
C LEU A 79 -1.98 -8.03 -0.92
N THR A 80 -3.10 -7.33 -0.84
CA THR A 80 -4.36 -7.75 -1.48
C THR A 80 -4.80 -6.73 -2.52
N ALA A 81 -5.02 -7.19 -3.76
CA ALA A 81 -5.60 -6.36 -4.80
C ALA A 81 -7.09 -6.14 -4.52
N TYR A 82 -7.51 -4.89 -4.34
CA TYR A 82 -8.92 -4.54 -4.11
C TYR A 82 -9.67 -4.28 -5.42
N TRP A 83 -8.97 -3.80 -6.45
CA TRP A 83 -9.54 -3.49 -7.76
C TRP A 83 -8.44 -3.54 -8.84
N THR A 84 -8.86 -3.55 -10.10
CA THR A 84 -7.97 -3.43 -11.27
C THR A 84 -8.39 -2.22 -12.08
N GLN A 85 -7.44 -1.42 -12.56
CA GLN A 85 -7.78 -0.32 -13.45
C GLN A 85 -8.40 -0.83 -14.76
N GLY A 86 -9.56 -0.26 -15.11
CA GLY A 86 -10.28 -0.62 -16.34
C GLY A 86 -11.20 -1.84 -16.21
N GLU A 87 -11.26 -2.47 -15.04
CA GLU A 87 -12.18 -3.58 -14.75
C GLU A 87 -13.24 -3.14 -13.74
N THR A 88 -14.45 -3.67 -13.89
CA THR A 88 -15.48 -3.59 -12.85
C THR A 88 -15.49 -4.86 -12.04
N GLN A 89 -16.01 -4.82 -10.82
CA GLN A 89 -16.09 -6.00 -9.97
C GLN A 89 -16.91 -7.16 -10.59
N ASP A 90 -17.89 -6.84 -11.44
CA ASP A 90 -18.74 -7.80 -12.14
C ASP A 90 -18.18 -8.28 -13.48
N SER A 91 -16.93 -7.94 -13.82
CA SER A 91 -16.28 -8.38 -15.06
C SER A 91 -15.90 -9.87 -15.09
N GLU A 92 -16.31 -10.64 -14.07
CA GLU A 92 -16.24 -12.10 -14.04
C GLU A 92 -17.61 -12.67 -13.60
N VAL A 93 -18.42 -13.06 -14.59
CA VAL A 93 -19.32 -14.22 -14.51
C VAL A 93 -18.99 -15.14 -15.68
#